data_AF-A0A2P5MLC2-F1
#
_entry.id   AF-A0A2P5MLC2-F1
#
_cell.length_a   1.000
_cell.length_b   1.000
_cell.length_c   1.000
_cell.angle_alpha   90.00
_cell.angle_beta   90.00
_cell.angle_gamma   90.00
#
_symmetry.space_group_name_H-M   'P 1'
#
loop_
_entity.id
_entity.type
_entity.pdbx_description
1 polymer ?
#
loop_
_entity_poly.entity_id
_entity_poly.type
_entity_poly.pdbx_seq_one_letter_code
_entity_poly.pdbx_strand_id
1 'polypeptide(L)'
;MLPRSTHSRMGREASSGKQGGRTMEIQRLIGRSLRAAVDLKALGENTLTIDCDVLQADGGTRTASITGGFVALSLAVNKMLARKQIKANPIYGQVASVSVGIYNGIAVLDLDYAEDSNAETDMNVVMNDAAAFIEIQGTAEGHAFRKEELTAMLALAEQGIHQLLDKQRAALLNHKD
;
A
#
# COMPACT_ATOMS: atom_id res chain seq x y z
N MET A 1 0.62 -13.92 -1.78
CA MET A 1 -0.71 -14.22 -2.40
C MET A 1 -1.01 -15.69 -2.21
N LEU A 2 -2.24 -16.05 -1.83
CA LEU A 2 -2.64 -17.45 -1.68
C LEU A 2 -2.96 -18.08 -3.05
N PRO A 3 -2.78 -19.41 -3.23
CA PRO A 3 -2.93 -20.06 -4.54
C PRO A 3 -4.26 -19.83 -5.27
N ARG A 4 -5.35 -19.54 -4.53
CA ARG A 4 -6.68 -19.30 -5.11
C ARG A 4 -7.21 -17.89 -4.82
N SER A 5 -6.33 -16.94 -4.53
CA SER A 5 -6.75 -15.54 -4.39
C SER A 5 -7.13 -14.91 -5.73
N THR A 6 -6.60 -15.41 -6.85
CA THR A 6 -6.85 -14.91 -8.22
C THR A 6 -7.94 -15.71 -8.95
N HIS A 7 -8.49 -15.16 -10.03
CA HIS A 7 -9.51 -15.82 -10.88
C HIS A 7 -9.08 -17.22 -11.36
N SER A 8 -7.83 -17.35 -11.83
CA SER A 8 -7.18 -18.63 -12.11
C SER A 8 -6.25 -19.02 -10.96
N ARG A 9 -6.24 -20.29 -10.56
CA ARG A 9 -5.33 -20.79 -9.51
C ARG A 9 -3.87 -20.58 -9.93
N MET A 10 -3.07 -20.02 -9.04
CA MET A 10 -1.62 -19.91 -9.21
C MET A 10 -0.85 -20.97 -8.40
N GLY A 11 0.37 -21.28 -8.82
CA GLY A 11 1.28 -22.14 -8.05
C GLY A 11 1.69 -21.49 -6.73
N ARG A 12 1.88 -22.28 -5.67
CA ARG A 12 2.39 -21.77 -4.39
C ARG A 12 3.90 -21.54 -4.52
N GLU A 13 4.37 -20.32 -4.27
CA GLU A 13 5.80 -19.96 -4.41
C GLU A 13 6.71 -20.81 -3.51
N ALA A 14 6.24 -21.17 -2.30
CA ALA A 14 6.95 -22.09 -1.41
C ALA A 14 7.22 -23.46 -2.05
N SER A 15 6.30 -23.96 -2.88
CA SER A 15 6.47 -25.23 -3.59
C SER A 15 7.46 -25.12 -4.76
N SER A 16 7.67 -23.92 -5.32
CA SER A 16 8.69 -23.66 -6.34
C SER A 16 10.07 -23.31 -5.76
N GLY A 17 10.20 -23.20 -4.43
CA GLY A 17 11.47 -22.91 -3.75
C GLY A 17 12.04 -21.51 -3.98
N LYS A 18 11.29 -20.61 -4.65
CA LYS A 18 11.68 -19.23 -4.92
C LYS A 18 10.47 -18.31 -4.98
N GLN A 19 10.65 -17.06 -4.55
CA GLN A 19 9.69 -15.98 -4.76
C GLN A 19 9.84 -15.41 -6.17
N GLY A 20 8.73 -15.05 -6.80
CA GLY A 20 8.73 -14.37 -8.09
C GLY A 20 9.16 -12.91 -7.98
N GLY A 21 9.57 -12.31 -9.11
CA GLY A 21 9.99 -10.90 -9.16
C GLY A 21 8.93 -9.92 -8.64
N ARG A 22 7.66 -10.13 -9.02
CA ARG A 22 6.51 -9.34 -8.54
C ARG A 22 6.36 -9.40 -7.01
N THR A 23 6.53 -10.57 -6.40
CA THR A 23 6.45 -10.71 -4.93
C THR A 23 7.56 -9.91 -4.25
N MET A 24 8.80 -10.01 -4.76
CA MET A 24 9.94 -9.27 -4.21
C MET A 24 9.78 -7.76 -4.37
N GLU A 25 9.28 -7.30 -5.53
CA GLU A 25 8.98 -5.89 -5.79
C GLU A 25 7.99 -5.34 -4.76
N ILE A 26 6.85 -6.02 -4.58
CA ILE A 26 5.78 -5.61 -3.66
C ILE A 26 6.27 -5.61 -2.20
N GLN A 27 7.00 -6.65 -1.78
CA GLN A 27 7.58 -6.71 -0.43
C GLN A 27 8.50 -5.52 -0.16
N ARG A 28 9.35 -5.17 -1.14
CA ARG A 28 10.27 -4.03 -1.01
C ARG A 28 9.50 -2.71 -0.96
N LEU A 29 8.45 -2.56 -1.78
CA LEU A 29 7.57 -1.38 -1.79
C LEU A 29 6.87 -1.19 -0.44
N ILE A 30 6.23 -2.23 0.09
CA ILE A 30 5.56 -2.20 1.41
C ILE A 30 6.56 -1.82 2.50
N GLY A 31 7.72 -2.47 2.51
CA GLY A 31 8.76 -2.20 3.50
C GLY A 31 9.29 -0.76 3.44
N ARG A 32 9.53 -0.21 2.24
CA ARG A 32 9.95 1.20 2.09
C ARG A 32 8.86 2.15 2.58
N SER A 33 7.62 1.91 2.17
CA SER A 33 6.46 2.74 2.50
C SER A 33 6.23 2.84 4.00
N LEU A 34 6.21 1.70 4.70
CA LEU A 34 5.96 1.67 6.14
C LEU A 34 7.13 2.21 6.96
N ARG A 35 8.38 1.97 6.53
CA ARG A 35 9.55 2.55 7.21
C ARG A 35 9.59 4.08 7.11
N ALA A 36 9.07 4.68 6.04
CA ALA A 36 8.97 6.13 5.92
C ALA A 36 8.06 6.75 7.00
N ALA A 37 7.14 5.97 7.59
CA ALA A 37 6.25 6.40 8.65
C ALA A 37 6.84 6.28 10.06
N VAL A 38 8.04 5.69 10.22
CA VAL A 38 8.56 5.25 11.53
C VAL A 38 9.95 5.80 11.82
N ASP A 39 10.12 6.38 13.01
CA ASP A 39 11.42 6.63 13.61
C ASP A 39 12.03 5.31 14.10
N LEU A 40 12.92 4.74 13.28
CA LEU A 40 13.64 3.51 13.61
C LEU A 40 14.55 3.65 14.84
N LYS A 41 14.98 4.86 15.21
CA LYS A 41 15.77 5.09 16.44
C LYS A 41 14.86 5.02 17.66
N ALA A 42 13.69 5.63 17.61
CA ALA A 42 12.70 5.55 18.70
C ALA A 42 12.13 4.13 18.87
N LEU A 43 12.04 3.36 17.78
CA LEU A 43 11.67 1.95 17.82
C LEU A 43 12.69 1.09 18.59
N GLY A 44 13.97 1.49 18.59
CA GLY A 44 15.06 0.77 19.25
C GLY A 44 15.45 -0.54 18.53
N GLU A 45 16.08 -1.46 19.25
CA GLU A 45 16.53 -2.76 18.72
C GLU A 45 15.39 -3.78 18.59
N ASN A 46 14.29 -3.35 17.98
CA ASN A 46 13.12 -4.16 17.72
C ASN A 46 12.90 -4.31 16.21
N THR A 47 12.41 -5.47 15.78
CA THR A 47 11.99 -5.70 14.40
C THR A 47 10.49 -5.93 14.36
N LEU A 48 9.81 -5.19 13.50
CA LEU A 48 8.39 -5.38 13.19
C LEU A 48 8.27 -6.05 11.82
N THR A 49 7.81 -7.30 11.83
CA THR A 49 7.54 -8.06 10.60
C THR A 49 6.10 -7.79 10.16
N ILE A 50 5.92 -7.37 8.91
CA ILE A 50 4.61 -7.10 8.32
C ILE A 50 4.34 -8.14 7.23
N ASP A 51 3.39 -9.01 7.50
CA ASP A 51 2.97 -10.06 6.57
C ASP A 51 1.65 -9.68 5.90
N CYS A 52 1.68 -9.56 4.57
CA CYS A 52 0.53 -9.21 3.77
C CYS A 52 0.11 -10.39 2.88
N ASP A 53 -0.84 -11.19 3.36
CA ASP A 53 -1.39 -12.32 2.62
C ASP A 53 -2.73 -11.98 1.96
N VAL A 54 -2.70 -11.91 0.63
CA VAL A 54 -3.89 -11.67 -0.18
C VAL A 54 -4.78 -12.91 -0.18
N LEU A 55 -5.98 -12.77 0.37
CA LEU A 55 -7.01 -13.80 0.40
C LEU A 55 -7.84 -13.82 -0.89
N GLN A 56 -8.15 -12.64 -1.43
CA GLN A 56 -8.83 -12.42 -2.70
C GLN A 56 -8.17 -11.24 -3.42
N ALA A 57 -7.91 -11.39 -4.71
CA ALA A 57 -7.24 -10.42 -5.55
C ALA A 57 -8.19 -9.99 -6.67
N ASP A 58 -8.44 -8.68 -6.74
CA ASP A 58 -9.31 -8.05 -7.75
C ASP A 58 -8.84 -6.62 -8.06
N GLY A 59 -7.53 -6.47 -8.32
CA GLY A 59 -6.88 -5.16 -8.41
C GLY A 59 -6.35 -4.66 -7.06
N GLY A 60 -5.50 -3.62 -7.10
CA GLY A 60 -5.06 -2.86 -5.92
C GLY A 60 -4.36 -3.60 -4.77
N THR A 61 -3.96 -4.88 -4.92
CA THR A 61 -3.54 -5.68 -3.75
C THR A 61 -2.31 -5.14 -3.03
N ARG A 62 -1.38 -4.50 -3.77
CA ARG A 62 -0.18 -3.88 -3.18
C ARG A 62 -0.50 -2.60 -2.40
N THR A 63 -1.41 -1.77 -2.90
CA THR A 63 -1.79 -0.49 -2.28
C THR A 63 -2.66 -0.75 -1.05
N ALA A 64 -3.60 -1.70 -1.15
CA ALA A 64 -4.35 -2.23 -0.02
C ALA A 64 -3.43 -2.81 1.08
N SER A 65 -2.36 -3.52 0.70
CA SER A 65 -1.37 -4.07 1.64
C SER A 65 -0.61 -2.97 2.41
N ILE A 66 -0.27 -1.85 1.78
CA ILE A 66 0.36 -0.71 2.46
C ILE A 66 -0.63 -0.06 3.42
N THR A 67 -1.84 0.24 2.95
CA THR A 67 -2.88 0.91 3.73
C THR A 67 -3.30 0.07 4.95
N GLY A 68 -3.52 -1.23 4.79
CA GLY A 68 -3.81 -2.15 5.90
C GLY A 68 -2.58 -2.44 6.78
N GLY A 69 -1.40 -2.55 6.17
CA GLY A 69 -0.14 -2.76 6.88
C GLY A 69 0.18 -1.64 7.86
N PHE A 70 -0.16 -0.40 7.54
CA PHE A 70 -0.01 0.74 8.46
C PHE A 70 -0.92 0.61 9.70
N VAL A 71 -2.15 0.12 9.55
CA VAL A 71 -3.05 -0.12 10.68
C VAL A 71 -2.47 -1.21 11.59
N ALA A 72 -2.03 -2.33 11.01
CA ALA A 72 -1.40 -3.41 11.77
C ALA A 72 -0.13 -2.96 12.51
N LEU A 73 0.71 -2.15 11.84
CA LEU A 73 1.89 -1.51 12.42
C LEU A 73 1.52 -0.64 13.63
N SER A 74 0.51 0.22 13.50
CA SER A 74 0.04 1.09 14.59
C SER A 74 -0.45 0.29 15.79
N LEU A 75 -1.24 -0.77 15.56
CA LEU A 75 -1.70 -1.65 16.63
C LEU A 75 -0.54 -2.36 17.34
N ALA A 76 0.46 -2.83 16.58
CA ALA A 76 1.65 -3.46 17.16
C ALA A 76 2.45 -2.48 18.03
N VAL A 77 2.66 -1.24 17.54
CA VAL A 77 3.33 -0.16 18.28
C VAL A 77 2.57 0.17 19.58
N ASN A 78 1.24 0.33 19.51
CA ASN A 78 0.41 0.61 20.69
C ASN A 78 0.55 -0.49 21.76
N LYS A 79 0.56 -1.76 21.32
CA LYS A 79 0.76 -2.91 22.21
C LYS A 79 2.16 -2.92 22.83
N MET A 80 3.20 -2.58 22.07
CA MET A 80 4.58 -2.45 22.59
C MET A 80 4.68 -1.32 23.62
N LEU A 81 4.02 -0.18 23.40
CA LEU A 81 3.95 0.93 24.35
C LEU A 81 3.24 0.52 25.65
N ALA A 82 2.06 -0.11 25.55
CA ALA A 82 1.31 -0.59 26.70
C ALA A 82 2.12 -1.59 27.55
N ARG A 83 2.94 -2.40 26.88
CA ARG A 83 3.87 -3.36 27.51
C ARG A 83 5.20 -2.75 27.96
N LYS A 84 5.40 -1.44 27.76
CA LYS A 84 6.64 -0.71 28.06
C LYS A 84 7.89 -1.30 27.39
N GLN A 85 7.73 -1.93 26.21
CA GLN A 85 8.83 -2.46 25.40
C GLN A 85 9.58 -1.34 24.65
N ILE A 86 8.88 -0.26 24.34
CA ILE A 86 9.42 0.97 23.78
C ILE A 86 9.00 2.17 24.62
N LYS A 87 9.80 3.23 24.60
CA LYS A 87 9.64 4.38 25.51
C LYS A 87 8.67 5.44 25.00
N ALA A 88 8.57 5.59 23.69
CA ALA A 88 7.76 6.59 23.02
C ALA A 88 7.19 6.04 21.72
N ASN A 89 6.11 6.65 21.22
CA ASN A 89 5.53 6.27 19.95
C ASN A 89 6.51 6.62 18.80
N PRO A 90 7.00 5.64 18.02
CA PRO A 90 7.94 5.89 16.94
C PRO A 90 7.26 6.31 15.64
N ILE A 91 5.93 6.35 15.54
CA ILE A 91 5.23 6.67 14.29
C ILE A 91 5.18 8.20 14.09
N TYR A 92 5.69 8.70 12.96
CA TYR A 92 5.65 10.12 12.59
C TYR A 92 4.25 10.57 12.16
N GLY A 93 3.55 9.73 11.41
CA GLY A 93 2.28 10.05 10.78
C GLY A 93 1.73 8.85 10.02
N GLN A 94 0.50 8.98 9.54
CA GLN A 94 -0.14 7.93 8.76
C GLN A 94 0.44 7.80 7.35
N VAL A 95 0.36 6.59 6.81
CA VAL A 95 0.69 6.31 5.41
C VAL A 95 -0.44 5.48 4.80
N ALA A 96 -0.84 5.85 3.59
CA ALA A 96 -1.78 5.11 2.78
C ALA A 96 -1.38 5.16 1.30
N SER A 97 -1.99 4.27 0.52
CA SER A 97 -1.68 4.08 -0.88
C SER A 97 -2.92 3.73 -1.67
N VAL A 98 -2.96 4.18 -2.92
CA VAL A 98 -4.03 3.86 -3.88
C VAL A 98 -3.44 3.72 -5.29
N SER A 99 -4.11 2.92 -6.12
CA SER A 99 -3.83 2.85 -7.56
C SER A 99 -4.67 3.89 -8.30
N VAL A 100 -4.13 4.40 -9.39
CA VAL A 100 -4.82 5.27 -10.35
C VAL A 100 -4.37 4.88 -11.75
N GLY A 101 -5.14 5.20 -12.77
CA GLY A 101 -4.71 4.97 -14.14
C GLY A 101 -5.55 5.71 -15.16
N ILE A 102 -5.22 5.49 -16.44
CA ILE A 102 -5.98 6.02 -17.57
C ILE A 102 -6.76 4.88 -18.20
N TYR A 103 -8.08 5.01 -18.20
CA TYR A 103 -9.00 4.08 -18.84
C TYR A 103 -9.87 4.83 -19.85
N ASN A 104 -9.81 4.44 -21.13
CA ASN A 104 -10.49 5.12 -22.24
C ASN A 104 -10.22 6.65 -22.26
N GLY A 105 -8.96 7.05 -22.05
CA GLY A 105 -8.55 8.46 -22.01
C GLY A 105 -8.99 9.25 -20.77
N ILE A 106 -9.56 8.60 -19.75
CA ILE A 106 -10.03 9.24 -18.51
C ILE A 106 -9.23 8.72 -17.33
N ALA A 107 -8.79 9.64 -16.45
CA ALA A 107 -8.15 9.27 -15.20
C ALA A 107 -9.16 8.68 -14.22
N VAL A 108 -8.84 7.51 -13.67
CA VAL A 108 -9.68 6.72 -12.76
C VAL A 108 -8.90 6.34 -11.50
N LEU A 109 -9.63 6.19 -10.39
CA LEU A 109 -9.12 5.87 -9.06
C LEU A 109 -9.49 4.45 -8.68
N ASP A 110 -8.55 3.74 -8.04
CA ASP A 110 -8.72 2.40 -7.47
C ASP A 110 -9.17 1.36 -8.51
N LEU A 111 -8.35 1.21 -9.56
CA LEU A 111 -8.56 0.26 -10.66
C LEU A 111 -8.86 -1.16 -10.15
N ASP A 112 -9.99 -1.72 -10.59
CA ASP A 112 -10.26 -3.15 -10.46
C ASP A 112 -9.42 -3.99 -11.46
N TYR A 113 -9.47 -5.33 -11.39
CA TYR A 113 -8.66 -6.17 -12.29
C TYR A 113 -9.02 -6.00 -13.79
N ALA A 114 -10.29 -5.78 -14.11
CA ALA A 114 -10.73 -5.62 -15.50
C ALA A 114 -10.29 -4.26 -16.06
N GLU A 115 -10.30 -3.22 -15.22
CA GLU A 115 -9.77 -1.91 -15.55
C GLU A 115 -8.24 -1.94 -15.66
N ASP A 116 -7.53 -2.53 -14.69
CA ASP A 116 -6.06 -2.64 -14.63
C ASP A 116 -5.51 -3.40 -15.85
N SER A 117 -6.14 -4.51 -16.24
CA SER A 117 -5.71 -5.31 -17.39
C SER A 117 -5.95 -4.66 -18.75
N ASN A 118 -6.75 -3.59 -18.82
CA ASN A 118 -7.04 -2.85 -20.05
C ASN A 118 -6.63 -1.37 -19.97
N ALA A 119 -6.00 -0.94 -18.88
CA ALA A 119 -5.58 0.43 -18.69
C ALA A 119 -4.41 0.77 -19.61
N GLU A 120 -4.40 2.00 -20.14
CA GLU A 120 -3.30 2.47 -20.98
C GLU A 120 -2.07 2.83 -20.14
N THR A 121 -2.31 3.18 -18.88
CA THR A 121 -1.33 3.58 -17.89
C THR A 121 -1.84 3.19 -16.50
N ASP A 122 -0.99 2.55 -15.72
CA ASP A 122 -1.22 2.24 -14.31
C ASP A 122 -0.22 3.01 -13.44
N MET A 123 -0.67 3.47 -12.28
CA MET A 123 0.19 4.14 -11.32
C MET A 123 -0.21 3.81 -9.88
N ASN A 124 0.78 3.46 -9.08
CA ASN A 124 0.64 3.27 -7.65
C ASN A 124 1.23 4.47 -6.92
N VAL A 125 0.44 5.08 -6.05
CA VAL A 125 0.82 6.27 -5.29
C VAL A 125 0.81 5.95 -3.80
N VAL A 126 1.84 6.40 -3.08
CA VAL A 126 1.96 6.28 -1.63
C VAL A 126 2.22 7.68 -1.05
N MET A 127 1.38 8.10 -0.10
CA MET A 127 1.50 9.41 0.56
C MET A 127 1.34 9.29 2.07
N ASN A 128 1.89 10.27 2.78
CA ASN A 128 1.63 10.48 4.20
C ASN A 128 0.47 11.46 4.44
N ASP A 129 0.11 11.64 5.71
CA ASP A 129 -0.93 12.57 6.17
C ASP A 129 -0.59 14.06 6.05
N ALA A 130 0.66 14.40 5.70
CA ALA A 130 1.09 15.75 5.35
C ALA A 130 0.98 16.04 3.84
N ALA A 131 0.27 15.19 3.08
CA ALA A 131 0.18 15.21 1.63
C ALA A 131 1.55 15.12 0.91
N ALA A 132 2.56 14.55 1.57
CA ALA A 132 3.88 14.34 0.99
C ALA A 132 3.96 12.95 0.34
N PHE A 133 4.50 12.90 -0.88
CA PHE A 133 4.74 11.66 -1.60
C PHE A 133 5.90 10.88 -0.97
N ILE A 134 5.67 9.59 -0.73
CA ILE A 134 6.71 8.63 -0.34
C ILE A 134 7.21 7.88 -1.58
N GLU A 135 6.30 7.43 -2.44
CA GLU A 135 6.64 6.71 -3.66
C GLU A 135 5.55 6.93 -4.73
N ILE A 136 5.98 7.11 -5.97
CA ILE A 136 5.12 7.18 -7.16
C ILE A 136 5.72 6.20 -8.17
N GLN A 137 4.95 5.18 -8.54
CA GLN A 137 5.35 4.19 -9.54
C GLN A 137 4.30 4.19 -10.64
N GLY A 138 4.59 4.88 -11.75
CA GLY A 138 3.72 4.93 -12.93
C GLY A 138 4.35 4.24 -14.13
N THR A 139 3.57 3.42 -14.84
CA THR A 139 3.99 2.72 -16.05
C THR A 139 2.94 2.94 -17.14
N ALA A 140 3.40 3.27 -18.34
CA ALA A 140 2.57 3.24 -19.54
C ALA A 140 2.87 1.95 -20.30
N GLU A 141 1.92 1.01 -20.34
CA GLU A 141 2.04 -0.17 -21.20
C GLU A 141 1.52 0.10 -22.62
N GLY A 142 0.63 1.09 -22.77
CA GLY A 142 0.13 1.59 -24.06
C GLY A 142 0.85 2.86 -24.51
N HIS A 143 0.08 3.95 -24.66
CA HIS A 143 0.64 5.25 -25.01
C HIS A 143 1.29 5.91 -23.79
N ALA A 144 2.42 6.60 -24.01
CA ALA A 144 3.03 7.40 -22.96
C ALA A 144 2.07 8.49 -22.48
N PHE A 145 1.82 8.55 -21.18
CA PHE A 145 0.99 9.58 -20.58
C PHE A 145 1.68 10.95 -20.61
N ARG A 146 0.88 11.99 -20.81
CA ARG A 146 1.28 13.39 -20.81
C ARG A 146 1.37 13.93 -19.39
N LYS A 147 1.99 15.10 -19.25
CA LYS A 147 2.12 15.79 -17.96
C LYS A 147 0.74 16.09 -17.34
N GLU A 148 -0.23 16.46 -18.17
CA GLU A 148 -1.58 16.78 -17.76
C GLU A 148 -2.30 15.54 -17.21
N GLU A 149 -2.10 14.38 -17.85
CA GLU A 149 -2.65 13.09 -17.40
C GLU A 149 -2.01 12.64 -16.09
N LEU A 150 -0.68 12.76 -15.96
CA LEU A 150 0.01 12.53 -14.68
C LEU A 150 -0.57 13.41 -13.57
N THR A 151 -0.75 14.70 -13.85
CA THR A 151 -1.28 15.66 -12.86
C THR A 151 -2.70 15.29 -12.45
N ALA A 152 -3.56 14.90 -13.41
CA ALA A 152 -4.91 14.47 -13.13
C ALA A 152 -4.95 13.19 -12.26
N MET A 153 -4.13 12.20 -12.59
CA MET A 153 -4.02 10.97 -11.80
C MET A 153 -3.51 11.25 -10.38
N LEU A 154 -2.50 12.11 -10.20
CA LEU A 154 -2.00 12.48 -8.88
C LEU A 154 -3.05 13.21 -8.03
N ALA A 155 -3.85 14.08 -8.65
CA ALA A 155 -4.95 14.76 -7.96
C ALA A 155 -6.02 13.78 -7.47
N LEU A 156 -6.37 12.76 -8.27
CA LEU A 156 -7.28 11.68 -7.84
C LEU A 156 -6.67 10.84 -6.72
N ALA A 157 -5.39 10.48 -6.85
CA ALA A 157 -4.70 9.69 -5.84
C ALA A 157 -4.67 10.41 -4.47
N GLU A 158 -4.37 11.71 -4.45
CA GLU A 158 -4.38 12.51 -3.22
C GLU A 158 -5.75 12.49 -2.55
N GLN A 159 -6.83 12.72 -3.32
CA GLN A 159 -8.20 12.66 -2.80
C GLN A 159 -8.56 11.29 -2.23
N GLY A 160 -8.21 10.21 -2.96
CA GLY A 160 -8.43 8.84 -2.50
C GLY A 160 -7.66 8.53 -1.23
N ILE A 161 -6.39 8.92 -1.17
CA ILE A 161 -5.54 8.71 0.00
C ILE A 161 -6.08 9.45 1.22
N HIS A 162 -6.53 10.70 1.09
CA HIS A 162 -7.16 11.41 2.22
C HIS A 162 -8.35 10.63 2.81
N GLN A 163 -9.20 10.04 1.97
CA GLN A 163 -10.30 9.20 2.43
C GLN A 163 -9.79 7.93 3.14
N LEU A 164 -8.75 7.29 2.62
CA LEU A 164 -8.15 6.11 3.25
C LEU A 164 -7.54 6.43 4.62
N LEU A 165 -6.87 7.57 4.76
CA LEU A 165 -6.33 8.04 6.03
C LEU A 165 -7.45 8.25 7.07
N ASP A 166 -8.58 8.82 6.67
CA ASP A 166 -9.75 8.97 7.54
C ASP A 166 -10.30 7.61 7.99
N LYS A 167 -10.39 6.64 7.07
CA LYS A 167 -10.82 5.26 7.40
C LYS A 167 -9.86 4.55 8.33
N GLN A 168 -8.54 4.72 8.15
CA GLN A 168 -7.54 4.21 9.08
C GLN A 168 -7.73 4.77 10.49
N ARG A 169 -7.94 6.10 10.64
CA ARG A 169 -8.21 6.71 11.95
C ARG A 169 -9.46 6.13 12.59
N ALA A 170 -10.54 6.01 11.82
CA ALA A 170 -11.78 5.42 12.31
C ALA A 170 -11.59 3.96 12.76
N ALA A 171 -10.83 3.16 12.01
CA ALA A 171 -10.53 1.77 12.37
C ALA A 171 -9.72 1.67 13.67
N LEU A 172 -8.70 2.52 13.83
CA LEU A 172 -7.86 2.55 15.04
C LEU A 172 -8.62 3.03 16.28
N LEU A 173 -9.50 4.03 16.15
CA LEU A 173 -10.34 4.52 17.25
C LEU A 173 -11.36 3.50 17.73
N ASN A 174 -11.91 2.70 16.81
CA ASN A 174 -12.91 1.68 17.12
C ASN A 174 -12.31 0.34 17.56
N HIS A 175 -10.98 0.19 17.50
CA HIS A 175 -10.31 -1.01 17.96
C HIS A 175 -10.39 -1.08 19.49
N LYS A 176 -11.01 -2.14 20.00
CA LYS A 176 -11.01 -2.47 21.43
C LYS A 176 -10.05 -3.65 21.63
N ASP A 177 -9.05 -3.44 22.48
CA ASP A 177 -8.10 -4.48 22.91
C ASP A 177 -8.79 -5.60 23.71
#